data_AF-A0AA40IRU6-F1
#
_entry.id   AF-A0AA40IRU6-F1
#
_cell.length_a   1.000
_cell.length_b   1.000
_cell.length_c   1.000
_cell.angle_alpha   90.00
_cell.angle_beta   90.00
_cell.angle_gamma   90.00
#
_symmetry.space_group_name_H-M   'P 1'
#
loop_
_entity.id
_entity.type
_entity.pdbx_description
1 polymer ?
#
loop_
_entity_poly.entity_id
_entity_poly.type
_entity_poly.pdbx_seq_one_letter_code
_entity_poly.pdbx_strand_id
1 'polypeptide(L)'
;MKKIIFALLAVVFTCMFSISAYAMDLGKLEKVEDTLIPDGKNAIISQKITAITNDKGEVAFPLYSKSKILKVEAIKGSIFAKQKKVEYGDQKYNLIIFNEKNSQVIFEVSMNKEGVYKGKKAKLGDTFPGGVSMIEHKVVNTSPNAIKSYSTKIAVQKGKELLNIVGYDAKKAFNVTEKDGYIFGGFDFGGISSGKETKFAINTFSPLKVHIILVWILAIILSVAFMIKNKHLLKGKKA
;
A
#
# COMPACT_ATOMS: atom_id res chain seq x y z
N MET A 1 -8.47 8.45 64.24
CA MET A 1 -8.26 7.11 63.63
C MET A 1 -8.85 6.96 62.22
N LYS A 2 -10.11 7.36 61.94
CA LYS A 2 -10.72 7.22 60.60
C LYS A 2 -9.99 7.92 59.44
N LYS A 3 -9.40 9.11 59.68
CA LYS A 3 -8.69 9.89 58.64
C LYS A 3 -7.35 9.25 58.21
N ILE A 4 -6.67 8.55 59.11
CA ILE A 4 -5.39 7.89 58.84
C ILE A 4 -5.63 6.61 58.01
N ILE A 5 -6.69 5.86 58.33
CA ILE A 5 -7.09 4.66 57.59
C ILE A 5 -7.51 5.03 56.15
N PHE A 6 -8.23 6.14 55.96
CA PHE A 6 -8.59 6.64 54.62
C PHE A 6 -7.39 7.06 53.78
N ALA A 7 -6.40 7.73 54.39
CA ALA A 7 -5.17 8.11 53.70
C ALA A 7 -4.35 6.87 53.30
N LEU A 8 -4.29 5.85 54.16
CA LEU A 8 -3.59 4.59 53.86
C LEU A 8 -4.26 3.82 52.72
N LEU A 9 -5.60 3.75 52.71
CA LEU A 9 -6.38 3.13 51.64
C LEU A 9 -6.22 3.86 50.30
N ALA A 10 -6.17 5.20 50.31
CA ALA A 10 -5.93 5.99 49.10
C ALA A 10 -4.54 5.76 48.50
N VAL A 11 -3.51 5.60 49.35
CA VAL A 11 -2.14 5.29 48.91
C VAL A 11 -2.02 3.86 48.37
N VAL A 12 -2.67 2.89 49.00
CA VAL A 12 -2.72 1.51 48.46
C VAL A 12 -3.46 1.47 47.13
N PHE A 13 -4.54 2.26 46.98
CA PHE A 13 -5.28 2.34 45.72
C PHE A 13 -4.44 2.97 44.59
N THR A 14 -3.68 4.04 44.86
CA THR A 14 -2.79 4.63 43.83
C THR A 14 -1.60 3.72 43.47
N CYS A 15 -1.11 2.89 44.39
CA CYS A 15 -0.08 1.89 44.08
C CYS A 15 -0.60 0.72 43.22
N MET A 16 -1.88 0.33 43.34
CA MET A 16 -2.43 -0.80 42.57
C MET A 16 -2.80 -0.48 41.11
N PHE A 17 -2.87 0.79 40.72
CA PHE A 17 -3.09 1.19 39.32
C PHE A 17 -1.80 1.52 38.55
N SER A 18 -0.64 1.30 39.16
CA SER A 18 0.65 1.43 38.48
C SER A 18 1.02 0.11 37.78
N ILE A 19 0.10 -0.48 37.01
CA ILE A 19 0.52 -1.46 36.00
C ILE A 19 1.27 -0.63 34.97
N SER A 20 2.59 -0.60 35.12
CA SER A 20 3.48 -0.08 34.10
C SER A 20 3.10 -0.84 32.83
N ALA A 21 2.45 -0.15 31.90
CA ALA A 21 2.29 -0.67 30.55
C ALA A 21 3.70 -0.76 29.98
N TYR A 22 4.38 -1.88 30.25
CA TYR A 22 5.65 -2.20 29.63
C TYR A 22 5.36 -2.20 28.14
N ALA A 23 5.79 -1.13 27.46
CA ALA A 23 5.85 -1.11 26.02
C ALA A 23 6.74 -2.30 25.64
N MET A 24 6.13 -3.29 24.99
CA MET A 24 6.82 -4.50 24.60
C MET A 24 7.88 -4.12 23.58
N ASP A 25 9.15 -4.08 24.00
CA ASP A 25 10.26 -3.67 23.13
C ASP A 25 10.60 -4.79 22.16
N LEU A 26 9.89 -4.83 21.02
CA LEU A 26 10.04 -5.83 19.96
C LEU A 26 10.69 -5.25 18.70
N GLY A 27 11.74 -4.45 18.89
CA GLY A 27 12.48 -3.82 17.81
C GLY A 27 11.73 -2.67 17.13
N LYS A 28 12.47 -1.73 16.52
CA LYS A 28 11.89 -0.51 15.94
C LYS A 28 11.73 -0.63 14.43
N LEU A 29 10.53 -0.37 13.92
CA LEU A 29 10.25 -0.35 12.48
C LEU A 29 10.60 1.03 11.89
N GLU A 30 11.79 1.17 11.35
CA GLU A 30 12.27 2.42 10.75
C GLU A 30 11.58 2.71 9.41
N LYS A 31 11.43 1.69 8.57
CA LYS A 31 10.81 1.84 7.25
C LYS A 31 10.08 0.57 6.83
N VAL A 32 8.87 0.71 6.31
CA VAL A 32 8.09 -0.38 5.70
C VAL A 32 7.60 0.09 4.34
N GLU A 33 7.98 -0.64 3.30
CA GLU A 33 7.64 -0.31 1.91
C GLU A 33 6.90 -1.47 1.27
N ASP A 34 5.65 -1.23 0.90
CA ASP A 34 4.81 -2.25 0.26
C ASP A 34 4.75 -2.04 -1.25
N THR A 35 5.07 -3.07 -2.02
CA THR A 35 4.90 -3.09 -3.47
C THR A 35 3.89 -4.18 -3.85
N LEU A 36 2.77 -3.79 -4.46
CA LEU A 36 1.70 -4.69 -4.84
C LEU A 36 1.71 -4.94 -6.34
N ILE A 37 1.86 -6.19 -6.75
CA ILE A 37 1.87 -6.64 -8.16
C ILE A 37 0.66 -7.56 -8.41
N PRO A 38 -0.01 -7.48 -9.58
CA PRO A 38 -1.15 -8.34 -9.87
C PRO A 38 -0.76 -9.81 -10.01
N ASP A 39 -1.54 -10.69 -9.37
CA ASP A 39 -1.52 -12.15 -9.54
C ASP A 39 -2.96 -12.63 -9.77
N GLY A 40 -3.39 -12.57 -11.04
CA GLY A 40 -4.79 -12.75 -11.43
C GLY A 40 -5.71 -11.75 -10.72
N LYS A 41 -6.61 -12.27 -9.86
CA LYS A 41 -7.56 -11.47 -9.05
C LYS A 41 -6.97 -11.07 -7.69
N ASN A 42 -5.82 -11.64 -7.32
CA ASN A 42 -5.11 -11.41 -6.06
C ASN A 42 -3.91 -10.47 -6.29
N ALA A 43 -3.23 -10.10 -5.21
CA ALA A 43 -1.97 -9.37 -5.27
C ALA A 43 -0.83 -10.18 -4.64
N ILE A 44 0.37 -10.08 -5.21
CA ILE A 44 1.60 -10.37 -4.49
C ILE A 44 2.09 -9.06 -3.89
N ILE A 45 2.26 -9.04 -2.58
CA ILE A 45 2.84 -7.93 -1.83
C ILE A 45 4.29 -8.28 -1.55
N SER A 46 5.21 -7.48 -2.06
CA SER A 46 6.61 -7.44 -1.61
C SER A 46 6.73 -6.34 -0.57
N GLN A 47 6.85 -6.74 0.69
CA GLN A 47 7.01 -5.83 1.81
C GLN A 47 8.48 -5.80 2.22
N LYS A 48 9.15 -4.68 1.99
CA LYS A 48 10.53 -4.45 2.42
C LYS A 48 10.53 -3.73 3.76
N ILE A 49 11.15 -4.33 4.77
CA ILE A 49 11.20 -3.80 6.13
C ILE A 49 12.65 -3.47 6.48
N THR A 50 12.87 -2.24 6.92
CA THR A 50 14.09 -1.82 7.62
C THR A 50 13.76 -1.62 9.08
N ALA A 51 14.45 -2.32 9.96
CA ALA A 51 14.20 -2.30 11.39
C ALA A 51 15.49 -2.29 12.19
N ILE A 52 15.40 -1.90 13.46
CA ILE A 52 16.45 -2.08 14.46
C ILE A 52 15.97 -3.17 15.42
N THR A 53 16.71 -4.26 15.53
CA THR A 53 16.38 -5.36 16.44
C THR A 53 16.50 -4.93 17.91
N ASN A 54 15.79 -5.61 18.82
CA ASN A 54 16.02 -5.43 20.26
C ASN A 54 17.27 -6.20 20.75
N ASP A 55 17.45 -6.27 22.07
CA ASP A 55 18.52 -7.01 22.75
C ASP A 55 18.46 -8.53 22.54
N LYS A 56 17.32 -9.05 22.10
CA LYS A 56 17.08 -10.46 21.75
C LYS A 56 17.10 -10.73 20.25
N GLY A 57 17.33 -9.72 19.41
CA GLY A 57 17.29 -9.87 17.95
C GLY A 57 15.87 -9.87 17.37
N GLU A 58 14.86 -9.54 18.16
CA GLU A 58 13.45 -9.62 17.78
C GLU A 58 12.99 -8.38 17.00
N VAL A 59 12.15 -8.63 16.00
CA VAL A 59 11.42 -7.59 15.26
C VAL A 59 9.96 -8.03 15.10
N ALA A 60 9.05 -7.24 15.65
CA ALA A 60 7.61 -7.38 15.41
C ALA A 60 7.17 -6.50 14.23
N PHE A 61 6.43 -7.09 13.30
CA PHE A 61 5.91 -6.39 12.12
C PHE A 61 4.44 -6.72 11.85
N PRO A 62 3.72 -5.86 11.10
CA PRO A 62 2.27 -5.98 10.94
C PRO A 62 1.84 -7.32 10.32
N LEU A 63 0.67 -7.78 10.74
CA LEU A 63 -0.06 -8.89 10.15
C LEU A 63 -1.17 -8.33 9.25
N TYR A 64 -1.11 -8.61 7.95
CA TYR A 64 -2.13 -8.13 7.02
C TYR A 64 -3.32 -9.08 6.93
N SER A 65 -4.52 -8.52 7.01
CA SER A 65 -5.76 -9.28 6.85
C SER A 65 -5.88 -9.88 5.45
N LYS A 66 -6.45 -11.09 5.37
CA LYS A 66 -6.62 -11.85 4.13
C LYS A 66 -5.32 -12.00 3.32
N SER A 67 -4.21 -12.14 4.04
CA SER A 67 -2.90 -12.36 3.45
C SER A 67 -2.22 -13.62 4.00
N LYS A 68 -1.42 -14.26 3.16
CA LYS A 68 -0.58 -15.41 3.52
C LYS A 68 0.87 -15.09 3.15
N ILE A 69 1.76 -15.14 4.14
CA ILE A 69 3.20 -15.03 3.90
C ILE A 69 3.65 -16.26 3.10
N LEU A 70 4.28 -16.02 1.96
CA LEU A 70 4.85 -17.04 1.08
C LEU A 70 6.32 -17.27 1.43
N LYS A 71 7.07 -16.18 1.64
CA LYS A 71 8.52 -16.20 1.82
C LYS A 71 8.97 -15.01 2.67
N VAL A 72 10.04 -15.21 3.43
CA VAL A 72 10.77 -14.14 4.12
C VAL A 72 12.25 -14.33 3.86
N GLU A 73 12.93 -13.26 3.43
CA GLU A 73 14.36 -13.28 3.11
C GLU A 73 15.06 -12.10 3.74
N ALA A 74 16.23 -12.35 4.34
CA ALA A 74 17.09 -11.28 4.82
C ALA A 74 17.91 -10.70 3.67
N ILE A 75 17.90 -9.38 3.56
CA ILE A 75 18.78 -8.60 2.69
C ILE A 75 20.01 -8.14 3.48
N LYS A 76 19.81 -7.78 4.75
CA LYS A 76 20.85 -7.41 5.72
C LYS A 76 20.54 -8.03 7.07
N GLY A 77 21.54 -8.70 7.65
CA GLY A 77 21.41 -9.50 8.87
C GLY A 77 21.10 -10.96 8.56
N SER A 78 21.00 -11.77 9.60
CA SER A 78 20.87 -13.22 9.51
C SER A 78 19.68 -13.69 10.34
N ILE A 79 18.69 -14.29 9.68
CA ILE A 79 17.49 -14.81 10.38
C ILE A 79 17.90 -16.01 11.23
N PHE A 80 17.72 -15.89 12.55
CA PHE A 80 17.92 -16.96 13.51
C PHE A 80 16.71 -17.90 13.54
N ALA A 81 15.51 -17.34 13.60
CA ALA A 81 14.27 -18.10 13.65
C ALA A 81 13.27 -17.59 12.61
N LYS A 82 12.63 -18.52 11.90
CA LYS A 82 11.57 -18.22 10.94
C LYS A 82 10.45 -17.40 11.60
N GLN A 83 9.81 -16.56 10.80
CA GLN A 83 8.71 -15.74 11.26
C GLN A 83 7.56 -16.61 11.79
N LYS A 84 6.97 -16.17 12.90
CA LYS A 84 5.77 -16.78 13.48
C LYS A 84 4.73 -15.72 13.80
N LYS A 85 3.46 -16.12 13.80
CA LYS A 85 2.37 -15.27 14.28
C LYS A 85 2.38 -15.32 15.80
N VAL A 86 2.26 -14.16 16.44
CA VAL A 86 2.15 -14.02 17.88
C VAL A 86 0.85 -13.29 18.19
N GLU A 87 0.16 -13.78 19.21
CA GLU A 87 -1.04 -13.19 19.77
C GLU A 87 -0.75 -12.87 21.24
N TYR A 88 -0.87 -11.59 21.59
CA TYR A 88 -0.67 -11.11 22.95
C TYR A 88 -1.74 -10.10 23.30
N GLY A 89 -2.65 -10.49 24.20
CA GLY A 89 -3.89 -9.75 24.42
C GLY A 89 -4.66 -9.58 23.10
N ASP A 90 -5.09 -8.37 22.80
CA ASP A 90 -5.82 -8.04 21.57
C ASP A 90 -4.90 -7.81 20.35
N GLN A 91 -3.58 -7.87 20.53
CA GLN A 91 -2.62 -7.62 19.45
C GLN A 91 -2.21 -8.92 18.74
N LYS A 92 -2.26 -8.88 17.41
CA LYS A 92 -1.84 -9.98 16.53
C LYS A 92 -0.82 -9.47 15.52
N TYR A 93 0.40 -9.97 15.58
CA TYR A 93 1.51 -9.51 14.74
C TYR A 93 2.39 -10.68 14.30
N ASN A 94 3.31 -10.41 13.37
CA ASN A 94 4.37 -11.35 13.01
C ASN A 94 5.62 -11.02 13.82
N LEU A 95 6.31 -12.04 14.32
CA LEU A 95 7.59 -11.93 15.01
C LEU A 95 8.65 -12.69 14.21
N ILE A 96 9.78 -12.04 13.96
CA ILE A 96 10.97 -12.66 13.38
C ILE A 96 12.17 -12.38 14.30
N ILE A 97 13.12 -13.32 14.36
CA ILE A 97 14.30 -13.21 15.21
C ILE A 97 15.55 -13.29 14.34
N PHE A 98 16.44 -12.33 14.54
CA PHE A 98 17.75 -12.22 13.91
C PHE A 98 18.86 -12.58 14.88
N ASN A 99 20.02 -12.97 14.36
CA ASN A 99 21.22 -13.17 15.17
C ASN A 99 21.76 -11.84 15.71
N GLU A 100 21.56 -10.75 14.96
CA GLU A 100 22.04 -9.43 15.29
C GLU A 100 21.14 -8.75 16.32
N LYS A 101 21.74 -8.21 17.37
CA LYS A 101 21.06 -7.56 18.50
C LYS A 101 21.30 -6.06 18.46
N ASN A 102 20.31 -5.25 18.81
CA ASN A 102 20.40 -3.78 18.81
C ASN A 102 20.96 -3.21 17.50
N SER A 103 20.66 -3.86 16.38
CA SER A 103 21.32 -3.63 15.10
C SER A 103 20.33 -3.48 13.98
N GLN A 104 20.69 -2.69 12.95
CA GLN A 104 19.83 -2.52 11.79
C GLN A 104 19.82 -3.76 10.90
N VAL A 105 18.63 -4.28 10.65
CA VAL A 105 18.36 -5.38 9.73
C VAL A 105 17.44 -4.91 8.59
N ILE A 106 17.54 -5.58 7.45
CA ILE A 106 16.66 -5.34 6.30
C ILE A 106 16.21 -6.70 5.78
N PHE A 107 14.90 -6.87 5.61
CA PHE A 107 14.33 -8.11 5.11
C PHE A 107 13.11 -7.84 4.23
N GLU A 108 12.81 -8.80 3.37
CA GLU A 108 11.68 -8.77 2.46
C GLU A 108 10.70 -9.89 2.80
N VAL A 109 9.42 -9.54 2.85
CA VAL A 109 8.31 -10.45 3.12
C VAL A 109 7.44 -10.48 1.87
N SER A 110 7.37 -11.63 1.21
CA SER A 110 6.46 -11.85 0.09
C SER A 110 5.15 -12.44 0.60
N MET A 111 4.02 -11.81 0.27
CA MET A 111 2.69 -12.22 0.72
C MET A 111 1.72 -12.33 -0.46
N ASN A 112 0.85 -13.33 -0.46
CA ASN A 112 -0.34 -13.30 -1.33
C ASN A 112 -1.49 -12.64 -0.57
N LYS A 113 -2.18 -11.66 -1.18
CA LYS A 113 -3.36 -11.01 -0.62
C LYS A 113 -4.56 -11.18 -1.55
N GLU A 114 -5.63 -11.74 -1.01
CA GLU A 114 -6.78 -12.16 -1.81
C GLU A 114 -7.63 -10.98 -2.29
N GLY A 115 -8.06 -11.04 -3.55
CA GLY A 115 -9.13 -10.20 -4.09
C GLY A 115 -8.80 -8.72 -4.32
N VAL A 116 -7.56 -8.27 -4.07
CA VAL A 116 -7.14 -6.88 -4.26
C VAL A 116 -7.44 -6.39 -5.68
N TYR A 117 -7.14 -7.22 -6.68
CA TYR A 117 -7.24 -6.90 -8.09
C TYR A 117 -8.57 -7.35 -8.74
N LYS A 118 -9.52 -7.90 -7.96
CA LYS A 118 -10.93 -7.93 -8.40
C LYS A 118 -11.43 -6.52 -8.67
N GLY A 119 -10.91 -5.55 -7.91
CA GLY A 119 -11.28 -4.15 -7.99
C GLY A 119 -12.74 -3.92 -7.60
N LYS A 120 -13.08 -2.65 -7.39
CA LYS A 120 -14.46 -2.19 -7.21
C LYS A 120 -14.78 -1.23 -8.35
N LYS A 121 -16.05 -1.12 -8.75
CA LYS A 121 -16.46 -0.06 -9.69
C LYS A 121 -16.13 1.28 -9.04
N ALA A 122 -15.35 2.12 -9.72
CA ALA A 122 -15.03 3.45 -9.21
C ALA A 122 -16.29 4.32 -9.21
N LYS A 123 -16.53 5.05 -8.13
CA LYS A 123 -17.60 6.06 -8.04
C LYS A 123 -17.05 7.37 -8.60
N LEU A 124 -17.07 7.50 -9.91
CA LEU A 124 -16.66 8.70 -10.62
C LEU A 124 -17.88 9.36 -11.26
N GLY A 125 -17.84 10.69 -11.42
CA GLY A 125 -18.88 11.42 -12.13
C GLY A 125 -18.90 11.08 -13.62
N ASP A 126 -19.96 11.52 -14.32
CA ASP A 126 -20.24 11.16 -15.71
C ASP A 126 -19.20 11.68 -16.72
N THR A 127 -18.31 12.56 -16.29
CA THR A 127 -17.22 13.12 -17.12
C THR A 127 -15.99 12.21 -17.22
N PHE A 128 -15.92 11.13 -16.44
CA PHE A 128 -14.82 10.17 -16.48
C PHE A 128 -15.12 9.01 -17.44
N PRO A 129 -14.08 8.38 -18.03
CA PRO A 129 -14.27 7.24 -18.93
C PRO A 129 -15.07 6.12 -18.24
N GLY A 130 -15.92 5.44 -19.01
CA GLY A 130 -16.66 4.27 -18.52
C GLY A 130 -15.73 3.11 -18.17
N GLY A 131 -16.18 2.23 -17.26
CA GLY A 131 -15.46 0.98 -16.95
C GLY A 131 -14.24 1.13 -16.03
N VAL A 132 -14.14 2.24 -15.29
CA VAL A 132 -13.05 2.46 -14.33
C VAL A 132 -13.20 1.54 -13.12
N SER A 133 -12.09 0.90 -12.76
CA SER A 133 -11.96 0.00 -11.62
C SER A 133 -10.99 0.58 -10.59
N MET A 134 -11.43 0.64 -9.33
CA MET A 134 -10.63 1.04 -8.19
C MET A 134 -9.95 -0.18 -7.57
N ILE A 135 -8.63 -0.12 -7.44
CA ILE A 135 -7.82 -1.10 -6.70
C ILE A 135 -7.47 -0.45 -5.36
N GLU A 136 -7.82 -1.12 -4.27
CA GLU A 136 -7.72 -0.59 -2.92
C GLU A 136 -6.81 -1.49 -2.06
N HIS A 137 -5.84 -0.87 -1.40
CA HIS A 137 -5.00 -1.50 -0.40
C HIS A 137 -5.24 -0.84 0.96
N LYS A 138 -5.88 -1.61 1.85
CA LYS A 138 -6.12 -1.24 3.24
C LYS A 138 -5.23 -2.07 4.16
N VAL A 139 -4.56 -1.40 5.08
CA VAL A 139 -3.60 -1.96 6.04
C VAL A 139 -3.88 -1.39 7.42
N VAL A 140 -3.74 -2.22 8.44
CA VAL A 140 -3.69 -1.79 9.84
C VAL A 140 -2.29 -2.10 10.35
N ASN A 141 -1.64 -1.15 11.01
CA ASN A 141 -0.41 -1.45 11.74
C ASN A 141 -0.76 -2.25 12.99
N THR A 142 -0.82 -3.58 12.87
CA THR A 142 -1.11 -4.47 14.01
C THR A 142 0.12 -4.76 14.87
N SER A 143 1.30 -4.28 14.47
CA SER A 143 2.50 -4.43 15.29
C SER A 143 2.39 -3.57 16.56
N PRO A 144 3.00 -4.00 17.67
CA PRO A 144 3.03 -3.20 18.91
C PRO A 144 3.78 -1.87 18.72
N ASN A 145 4.67 -1.80 17.72
CA ASN A 145 5.51 -0.65 17.46
C ASN A 145 4.93 0.28 16.39
N ALA A 146 5.21 1.58 16.52
CA ALA A 146 4.94 2.52 15.45
C ALA A 146 5.89 2.26 14.27
N ILE A 147 5.39 2.40 13.05
CA ILE A 147 6.21 2.45 11.84
C ILE A 147 6.63 3.91 11.66
N LYS A 148 7.93 4.19 11.62
CA LYS A 148 8.42 5.57 11.47
C LYS A 148 8.19 6.12 10.06
N SER A 149 8.31 5.28 9.04
CA SER A 149 8.04 5.64 7.65
C SER A 149 7.37 4.48 6.91
N TYR A 150 6.16 4.70 6.41
CA TYR A 150 5.44 3.74 5.58
C TYR A 150 5.15 4.31 4.20
N SER A 151 5.39 3.51 3.18
CA SER A 151 5.03 3.81 1.81
C SER A 151 4.41 2.60 1.12
N THR A 152 3.60 2.85 0.10
CA THR A 152 2.97 1.80 -0.68
C THR A 152 2.95 2.16 -2.16
N LYS A 153 3.06 1.14 -3.01
CA LYS A 153 2.93 1.24 -4.47
C LYS A 153 2.04 0.12 -4.97
N ILE A 154 1.08 0.46 -5.83
CA ILE A 154 0.19 -0.49 -6.50
C ILE A 154 0.48 -0.45 -8.00
N ALA A 155 0.82 -1.59 -8.59
CA ALA A 155 0.95 -1.73 -10.03
C ALA A 155 -0.41 -1.69 -10.73
N VAL A 156 -0.45 -1.06 -11.89
CA VAL A 156 -1.57 -1.15 -12.83
C VAL A 156 -1.54 -2.53 -13.49
N GLN A 157 -2.70 -3.16 -13.65
CA GLN A 157 -2.79 -4.44 -14.37
C GLN A 157 -2.38 -4.25 -15.84
N LYS A 158 -1.68 -5.24 -16.40
CA LYS A 158 -1.31 -5.23 -17.84
C LYS A 158 -2.56 -5.03 -18.70
N GLY A 159 -2.45 -4.13 -19.68
CA GLY A 159 -3.56 -3.76 -20.58
C GLY A 159 -4.54 -2.72 -20.00
N LYS A 160 -4.30 -2.22 -18.78
CA LYS A 160 -5.00 -1.07 -18.20
C LYS A 160 -4.05 0.11 -18.05
N GLU A 161 -4.61 1.29 -17.86
CA GLU A 161 -3.91 2.53 -17.60
C GLU A 161 -4.28 3.09 -16.22
N LEU A 162 -3.34 3.82 -15.61
CA LEU A 162 -3.57 4.56 -14.37
C LEU A 162 -4.40 5.80 -14.69
N LEU A 163 -5.60 5.93 -14.12
CA LEU A 163 -6.42 7.12 -14.27
C LEU A 163 -6.00 8.20 -13.27
N ASN A 164 -6.07 7.87 -11.99
CA ASN A 164 -5.69 8.75 -10.89
C ASN A 164 -5.49 7.96 -9.59
N ILE A 165 -4.96 8.64 -8.59
CA ILE A 165 -4.83 8.16 -7.21
C ILE A 165 -5.99 8.74 -6.38
N VAL A 166 -6.65 7.89 -5.59
CA VAL A 166 -7.96 8.20 -4.97
C VAL A 166 -7.82 8.88 -3.62
N GLY A 167 -8.57 9.97 -3.40
CA GLY A 167 -8.77 10.56 -2.08
C GLY A 167 -7.61 11.42 -1.58
N TYR A 168 -6.77 11.93 -2.49
CA TYR A 168 -5.59 12.71 -2.11
C TYR A 168 -5.69 14.19 -2.49
N ASP A 169 -5.19 15.01 -1.57
CA ASP A 169 -4.97 16.44 -1.70
C ASP A 169 -3.85 16.70 -2.72
N ALA A 170 -4.11 17.58 -3.70
CA ALA A 170 -3.16 17.97 -4.75
C ALA A 170 -1.84 18.52 -4.21
N LYS A 171 -1.78 18.89 -2.92
CA LYS A 171 -0.57 19.39 -2.25
C LYS A 171 0.41 18.30 -1.80
N LYS A 172 0.00 17.03 -1.72
CA LYS A 172 0.89 15.92 -1.36
C LYS A 172 1.35 15.20 -2.62
N ALA A 173 2.67 15.11 -2.81
CA ALA A 173 3.26 14.45 -3.97
C ALA A 173 2.86 12.97 -3.99
N PHE A 174 2.17 12.57 -5.06
CA PHE A 174 2.02 11.18 -5.43
C PHE A 174 3.11 10.82 -6.42
N ASN A 175 3.52 9.55 -6.42
CA ASN A 175 4.60 9.08 -7.28
C ASN A 175 4.03 8.13 -8.33
N VAL A 176 4.26 8.43 -9.61
CA VAL A 176 4.03 7.50 -10.71
C VAL A 176 5.38 7.02 -11.21
N THR A 177 5.63 5.72 -11.16
CA THR A 177 6.92 5.13 -11.56
C THR A 177 6.70 3.93 -12.46
N GLU A 178 7.54 3.77 -13.47
CA GLU A 178 7.56 2.56 -14.30
C GLU A 178 8.72 1.67 -13.87
N LYS A 179 8.43 0.38 -13.61
CA LYS A 179 9.44 -0.61 -13.25
C LYS A 179 8.97 -2.00 -13.67
N ASP A 180 9.87 -2.81 -14.21
CA ASP A 180 9.61 -4.22 -14.56
C ASP A 180 8.38 -4.39 -15.51
N GLY A 181 8.14 -3.39 -16.38
CA GLY A 181 7.00 -3.36 -17.30
C GLY A 181 5.64 -3.05 -16.65
N TYR A 182 5.64 -2.58 -15.41
CA TYR A 182 4.45 -2.11 -14.69
C TYR A 182 4.54 -0.61 -14.41
N ILE A 183 3.41 0.07 -14.58
CA ILE A 183 3.20 1.43 -14.08
C ILE A 183 2.69 1.31 -12.64
N PHE A 184 3.30 2.00 -11.70
CA PHE A 184 2.91 2.03 -10.30
C PHE A 184 2.35 3.40 -9.93
N GLY A 185 1.21 3.41 -9.24
CA GLY A 185 0.81 4.56 -8.41
C GLY A 185 1.31 4.35 -6.99
N GLY A 186 1.98 5.35 -6.41
CA GLY A 186 2.61 5.25 -5.10
C GLY A 186 2.33 6.44 -4.19
N PHE A 187 2.39 6.19 -2.88
CA PHE A 187 2.18 7.19 -1.85
C PHE A 187 2.99 6.92 -0.57
N ASP A 188 3.50 8.00 0.03
CA ASP A 188 4.25 7.99 1.29
C ASP A 188 3.37 8.52 2.43
N PHE A 189 3.02 7.65 3.37
CA PHE A 189 2.17 7.99 4.52
C PHE A 189 2.93 8.63 5.69
N GLY A 190 4.26 8.51 5.71
CA GLY A 190 5.06 8.90 6.87
C GLY A 190 4.87 7.93 8.04
N GLY A 191 4.83 8.45 9.26
CA GLY A 191 4.72 7.62 10.47
C GLY A 191 3.32 7.06 10.71
N ILE A 192 3.22 5.78 11.08
CA ILE A 192 1.97 5.10 11.41
C ILE A 192 2.05 4.51 12.82
N SER A 193 1.26 5.04 13.75
CA SER A 193 1.15 4.51 15.10
C SER A 193 0.54 3.10 15.12
N SER A 194 0.82 2.33 16.18
CA SER A 194 0.19 1.03 16.40
C SER A 194 -1.35 1.15 16.41
N GLY A 195 -2.03 0.17 15.83
CA GLY A 195 -3.48 0.11 15.68
C GLY A 195 -4.07 1.05 14.62
N LYS A 196 -3.27 1.93 14.00
CA LYS A 196 -3.79 2.85 12.97
C LYS A 196 -3.93 2.18 11.62
N GLU A 197 -4.99 2.58 10.93
CA GLU A 197 -5.31 2.13 9.58
C GLU A 197 -4.80 3.12 8.54
N THR A 198 -4.25 2.59 7.45
CA THR A 198 -3.98 3.32 6.22
C THR A 198 -4.73 2.69 5.05
N LYS A 199 -5.17 3.55 4.13
CA LYS A 199 -5.89 3.16 2.93
C LYS A 199 -5.29 3.91 1.76
N PHE A 200 -4.80 3.16 0.77
CA PHE A 200 -4.34 3.67 -0.51
C PHE A 200 -5.19 3.06 -1.61
N ALA A 201 -5.54 3.85 -2.63
CA ALA A 201 -6.27 3.33 -3.77
C ALA A 201 -5.89 4.04 -5.06
N ILE A 202 -5.91 3.28 -6.15
CA ILE A 202 -5.71 3.77 -7.51
C ILE A 202 -6.93 3.42 -8.36
N ASN A 203 -7.29 4.32 -9.27
CA ASN A 203 -8.26 4.02 -10.30
C ASN A 203 -7.53 3.64 -11.58
N THR A 204 -8.01 2.58 -12.21
CA THR A 204 -7.48 2.07 -13.47
C THR A 204 -8.60 1.93 -14.47
N PHE A 205 -8.30 2.15 -15.74
CA PHE A 205 -9.27 1.99 -16.82
C PHE A 205 -8.68 1.15 -17.94
N SER A 206 -9.55 0.50 -18.71
CA SER A 206 -9.13 -0.23 -19.90
C SER A 206 -9.32 0.69 -21.10
N PRO A 207 -8.24 1.15 -21.75
CA PRO A 207 -8.39 1.97 -22.95
C PRO A 207 -9.11 1.13 -24.02
N LEU A 208 -10.21 1.65 -24.55
CA LEU A 208 -10.90 1.05 -25.68
C LEU A 208 -10.04 1.26 -26.93
N LYS A 209 -9.10 0.35 -27.21
CA LYS A 209 -8.24 0.40 -28.42
C LYS A 209 -9.08 0.52 -29.70
N VAL A 210 -10.28 -0.09 -29.70
CA VAL A 210 -11.26 0.02 -30.78
C VAL A 210 -11.75 1.46 -30.98
N HIS A 211 -11.93 2.25 -29.92
CA HIS A 211 -12.36 3.65 -30.06
C HIS A 211 -11.28 4.51 -30.72
N ILE A 212 -10.00 4.30 -30.40
CA ILE A 212 -8.90 5.00 -31.07
C ILE A 212 -8.93 4.69 -32.57
N ILE A 213 -9.08 3.41 -32.93
CA ILE A 213 -9.18 2.97 -34.33
C ILE A 213 -10.41 3.59 -35.01
N LEU A 214 -11.58 3.58 -34.36
CA LEU A 214 -12.81 4.17 -34.89
C LEU A 214 -12.70 5.68 -35.09
N VAL A 215 -12.07 6.40 -34.15
CA VAL A 215 -11.82 7.84 -34.28
C VAL A 215 -10.90 8.11 -35.46
N TRP A 216 -9.84 7.33 -35.65
CA TRP A 216 -8.97 7.46 -36.82
C TRP A 216 -9.68 7.14 -38.14
N ILE A 217 -10.48 6.08 -38.19
CA ILE A 217 -11.29 5.74 -39.36
C ILE A 217 -12.26 6.88 -39.68
N LEU A 218 -12.96 7.41 -38.68
CA LEU A 218 -13.90 8.52 -38.86
C LEU A 218 -13.19 9.79 -39.34
N ALA A 219 -12.02 10.11 -38.78
CA ALA A 219 -11.20 11.24 -39.21
C ALA A 219 -10.75 11.09 -40.67
N ILE A 220 -10.36 9.90 -41.09
CA ILE A 220 -9.98 9.61 -42.49
C ILE A 220 -11.20 9.76 -43.40
N ILE A 221 -12.36 9.18 -43.03
CA ILE A 221 -13.60 9.29 -43.82
C ILE A 221 -14.02 10.75 -43.97
N LEU A 222 -14.01 11.52 -42.87
CA LEU A 222 -14.34 12.94 -42.89
C LEU A 222 -13.37 13.74 -43.76
N SER A 223 -12.07 13.43 -43.68
CA SER A 223 -11.04 14.08 -44.50
C SER A 223 -11.25 13.79 -45.99
N VAL A 224 -11.50 12.54 -46.37
CA VAL A 224 -11.79 12.16 -47.75
C VAL A 224 -13.08 12.79 -48.26
N ALA A 225 -14.16 12.76 -47.47
CA ALA A 225 -15.42 13.39 -47.81
C ALA A 225 -15.26 14.92 -47.99
N PHE A 226 -14.49 15.56 -47.10
CA PHE A 226 -14.14 16.98 -47.21
C PHE A 226 -13.34 17.27 -48.50
N MET A 227 -12.33 16.45 -48.82
CA MET A 227 -11.56 16.58 -50.06
C MET A 227 -12.42 16.40 -51.31
N ILE A 228 -13.34 15.43 -51.32
CA ILE A 228 -14.26 15.20 -52.46
C ILE A 228 -15.23 16.39 -52.63
N LYS A 229 -15.84 16.84 -51.53
CA LYS A 229 -16.76 17.99 -51.54
C LYS A 229 -16.06 19.28 -51.98
N ASN A 230 -14.83 19.49 -51.54
CA ASN A 230 -14.02 20.66 -51.84
C ASN A 230 -13.03 20.43 -53.00
N LYS A 231 -13.28 19.43 -53.84
CA LYS A 231 -12.42 19.10 -54.99
C LYS A 231 -12.23 20.29 -55.95
N HIS A 232 -13.21 21.19 -56.01
CA HIS A 232 -13.14 22.43 -56.78
C HIS A 232 -12.17 23.47 -56.21
N LEU A 233 -11.90 23.45 -54.90
CA LEU A 233 -10.88 24.29 -54.24
C LEU A 233 -9.48 23.68 -54.35
N LEU A 234 -9.39 22.35 -54.43
CA LEU A 234 -8.13 21.59 -54.56
C LEU A 234 -7.60 21.59 -56.01
N LYS A 235 -8.48 21.70 -57.00
CA LYS A 235 -8.11 22.06 -58.37
C LYS A 235 -7.90 23.56 -58.40
N GLY A 236 -6.70 24.02 -57.99
CA GLY A 236 -6.33 25.42 -58.14
C GLY A 236 -6.68 25.94 -59.54
N LYS A 237 -7.08 27.21 -59.64
CA LYS A 237 -7.17 27.91 -60.94
C LYS A 237 -5.93 27.51 -61.73
N LYS A 238 -6.13 26.91 -62.91
CA LYS A 238 -5.04 26.77 -63.89
C LYS A 238 -4.42 28.17 -64.04
N ALA A 239 -3.13 28.29 -63.75
CA ALA A 239 -2.35 29.46 -64.11
C ALA A 239 -2.43 29.68 -65.62
#